data_AF-A0A448F8N6-F1
#
_entry.id   AF-A0A448F8N6-F1
#
_cell.length_a   1.000
_cell.length_b   1.000
_cell.length_c   1.000
_cell.angle_alpha   90.00
_cell.angle_beta   90.00
_cell.angle_gamma   90.00
#
_symmetry.space_group_name_H-M   'P 1'
#
loop_
_entity.id
_entity.type
_entity.pdbx_description
1 polymer ?
#
loop_
_entity_poly.entity_id
_entity_poly.type
_entity_poly.pdbx_seq_one_letter_code
_entity_poly.pdbx_strand_id
1 'polypeptide(L)'
;MTNDLDELKKENERLITELSENKKIVANANNTNYVEELLKKGVLLPRQQDFAIELLDIASNYDNGEFVAFSEGECLTDKIKDFLAKQQPVNLAMQTESIDLNLYKKPTVWRQEGEPFTPHQLDERIKNYMRTYNVNYRTAFNEIISSGE
;
A
#
# COMPACT_ATOMS: atom_id res chain seq x y z
N MET A 1 23.40 16.48 59.53
CA MET A 1 22.44 15.58 58.88
C MET A 1 21.67 16.34 57.79
N THR A 2 22.39 16.92 56.82
CA THR A 2 21.82 17.72 55.73
C THR A 2 22.29 17.22 54.36
N ASN A 3 23.47 16.59 54.28
CA ASN A 3 23.97 15.96 53.06
C ASN A 3 23.05 14.86 52.53
N ASP A 4 22.55 13.98 53.40
CA ASP A 4 21.75 12.83 52.98
C ASP A 4 20.44 13.25 52.29
N LEU A 5 19.86 14.40 52.65
CA LEU A 5 18.62 14.90 52.05
C LEU A 5 18.87 15.49 50.65
N ASP A 6 20.00 16.17 50.46
CA ASP A 6 20.38 16.75 49.17
C ASP A 6 20.91 15.68 48.20
N GLU A 7 21.58 14.65 48.70
CA GLU A 7 21.93 13.45 47.94
C GLU A 7 20.68 12.67 47.52
N LEU A 8 19.72 12.45 48.42
CA LEU A 8 18.45 11.81 48.06
C LEU A 8 17.67 12.60 47.02
N LYS A 9 17.63 13.94 47.08
CA LYS A 9 16.94 14.76 46.08
C LYS A 9 17.58 14.64 44.70
N LYS A 10 18.92 14.70 44.63
CA LYS A 10 19.65 14.52 43.37
C LYS A 10 19.43 13.13 42.77
N GLU A 11 19.42 12.11 43.62
CA GLU A 11 19.17 10.74 43.17
C GLU A 11 17.72 10.56 42.71
N ASN A 12 16.76 11.19 43.39
CA ASN A 12 15.36 11.17 42.97
C ASN A 12 15.15 11.89 41.64
N GLU A 13 15.79 13.05 41.42
CA GLU A 13 15.79 13.74 40.14
C GLU A 13 16.39 12.87 39.02
N ARG A 14 17.52 12.19 39.27
CA ARG A 14 18.12 11.24 38.32
C ARG A 14 17.20 10.08 37.99
N LEU A 15 16.60 9.46 38.99
CA LEU A 15 15.67 8.35 38.80
C LEU A 15 14.42 8.78 38.04
N ILE A 16 13.93 9.99 38.27
CA ILE A 16 12.81 10.56 37.51
C ILE A 16 13.20 10.75 36.03
N THR A 17 14.41 11.23 35.74
CA THR A 17 14.91 11.34 34.36
C THR A 17 15.12 9.98 33.71
N GLU A 18 15.69 8.99 34.40
CA GLU A 18 15.86 7.65 33.84
C GLU A 18 14.52 6.95 33.61
N LEU A 19 13.52 7.19 34.46
CA LEU A 19 12.17 6.67 34.27
C LEU A 19 11.46 7.32 33.09
N SER A 20 11.64 8.63 32.87
CA SER A 20 11.07 9.30 31.70
C SER A 20 11.73 8.82 30.41
N GLU A 21 13.05 8.66 30.40
CA GLU A 21 13.81 8.12 29.28
C GLU A 21 13.42 6.67 28.96
N ASN A 22 13.32 5.80 29.97
CA ASN A 22 12.87 4.42 29.76
C ASN A 22 11.45 4.35 29.21
N LYS A 23 10.54 5.22 29.68
CA LYS A 23 9.18 5.31 29.12
C LYS A 23 9.19 5.68 27.64
N LYS A 24 10.07 6.60 27.21
CA LYS A 24 10.23 6.94 25.79
C LYS A 24 10.76 5.76 24.98
N ILE A 25 11.78 5.08 25.47
CA ILE A 25 12.36 3.92 24.77
C ILE A 25 11.29 2.84 24.58
N VAL A 26 10.50 2.57 25.62
CA VAL A 26 9.38 1.61 25.54
C VAL A 26 8.29 2.09 24.59
N ALA A 27 7.92 3.37 24.62
CA ALA A 27 6.92 3.94 23.71
C ALA A 27 7.38 3.85 22.24
N ASN A 28 8.62 4.24 21.94
CA ASN A 28 9.20 4.17 20.60
C ASN A 28 9.28 2.71 20.13
N ALA A 29 9.69 1.77 20.99
CA ALA A 29 9.73 0.35 20.66
C ALA A 29 8.32 -0.23 20.38
N ASN A 30 7.30 0.24 21.10
CA ASN A 30 5.91 -0.13 20.84
C ASN A 30 5.42 0.45 19.51
N ASN A 31 5.80 1.68 19.17
CA ASN A 31 5.47 2.31 17.89
C ASN A 31 6.08 1.55 16.72
N THR A 32 7.36 1.18 16.81
CA THR A 32 8.03 0.39 15.76
C THR A 32 7.38 -0.98 15.59
N ASN A 33 7.07 -1.66 16.70
CA ASN A 33 6.38 -2.95 16.65
C ASN A 33 4.99 -2.84 16.00
N TYR A 34 4.25 -1.77 16.32
CA TYR A 34 2.94 -1.52 15.72
C TYR A 34 3.02 -1.28 14.21
N VAL A 35 4.01 -0.50 13.75
CA VAL A 35 4.24 -0.29 12.31
C VAL A 35 4.63 -1.60 11.61
N GLU A 36 5.48 -2.42 12.22
CA GLU A 36 5.82 -3.75 11.69
C GLU A 36 4.61 -4.68 11.58
N GLU A 37 3.69 -4.65 12.55
CA GLU A 37 2.43 -5.39 12.44
C GLU A 37 1.58 -4.90 11.28
N LEU A 38 1.50 -3.58 11.06
CA LEU A 38 0.75 -3.00 9.94
C LEU A 38 1.37 -3.35 8.58
N LEU A 39 2.70 -3.47 8.50
CA LEU A 39 3.40 -3.99 7.32
C LEU A 39 3.06 -5.47 7.09
N LYS A 40 3.08 -6.31 8.14
CA LYS A 40 2.72 -7.73 8.05
C LYS A 40 1.27 -7.93 7.62
N LYS A 41 0.35 -7.06 8.08
CA LYS A 41 -1.07 -7.05 7.71
C LYS A 41 -1.31 -6.49 6.29
N GLY A 42 -0.30 -5.92 5.64
CA GLY A 42 -0.42 -5.31 4.31
C GLY A 42 -1.22 -4.01 4.29
N VAL A 43 -1.46 -3.39 5.46
CA VAL A 43 -2.18 -2.11 5.59
C VAL A 43 -1.24 -0.95 5.24
N LEU A 44 0.03 -1.07 5.63
CA LEU A 44 1.09 -0.14 5.25
C LEU A 44 1.97 -0.75 4.17
N LEU A 45 2.39 0.10 3.24
CA LEU A 45 3.43 -0.24 2.28
C LEU A 45 4.81 -0.06 2.94
N PRO A 46 5.83 -0.87 2.58
CA PRO A 46 7.19 -0.70 3.11
C PRO A 46 7.75 0.72 2.94
N ARG A 47 7.36 1.43 1.87
CA ARG A 47 7.78 2.82 1.62
C ARG A 47 7.22 3.84 2.63
N GLN A 48 6.23 3.45 3.42
CA GLN A 48 5.55 4.30 4.40
C GLN A 48 6.02 4.04 5.84
N GLN A 49 6.89 3.04 6.04
CA GLN A 49 7.36 2.63 7.36
C GLN A 49 8.00 3.79 8.12
N ASP A 50 9.01 4.43 7.52
CA ASP A 50 9.76 5.51 8.18
C ASP A 50 8.87 6.69 8.57
N PHE A 51 7.95 7.08 7.67
CA PHE A 51 6.99 8.16 7.92
C PHE A 51 5.96 7.82 9.00
N ALA A 52 5.51 6.56 9.06
CA ALA A 52 4.56 6.12 10.09
C ALA A 52 5.21 6.12 11.48
N ILE A 53 6.46 5.68 11.58
CA ILE A 53 7.23 5.71 12.84
C ILE A 53 7.43 7.15 13.29
N GLU A 54 7.89 8.03 12.39
CA GLU A 54 8.11 9.46 12.70
C GLU A 54 6.83 10.12 13.23
N LEU A 55 5.68 9.85 12.61
CA LEU A 55 4.41 10.42 13.03
C LEU A 55 3.95 9.90 14.41
N LEU A 56 4.13 8.60 14.67
CA LEU A 56 3.80 7.99 15.95
C LEU A 56 4.70 8.48 17.08
N ASP A 57 5.98 8.71 16.80
CA ASP A 57 6.93 9.25 17.77
C ASP A 57 6.59 10.72 18.07
N ILE A 58 6.21 11.51 17.06
CA ILE A 58 5.71 12.88 17.27
C ILE A 58 4.43 12.87 18.15
N ALA A 59 3.49 11.98 17.87
CA ALA A 59 2.26 11.85 18.66
C ALA A 59 2.55 11.39 20.10
N SER A 60 3.44 10.43 20.28
CA SER A 60 3.86 9.93 21.60
C SER A 60 4.56 11.01 22.42
N ASN A 61 5.39 11.84 21.77
CA ASN A 61 6.05 12.97 22.44
C ASN A 61 5.04 14.05 22.85
N TYR A 62 4.02 14.32 22.02
CA TYR A 62 2.92 15.22 22.36
C TYR A 62 2.10 14.71 23.55
N ASP A 63 1.71 13.44 23.57
CA ASP A 63 0.94 12.82 24.66
C ASP A 63 1.72 12.77 25.98
N ASN A 64 3.04 12.64 25.92
CA ASN A 64 3.92 12.74 27.07
C ASN A 64 4.13 14.18 27.58
N GLY A 65 3.47 15.17 26.98
CA GLY A 65 3.54 16.57 27.36
C GLY A 65 4.85 17.26 26.96
N GLU A 66 5.61 16.66 26.04
CA GLU A 66 6.85 17.26 25.55
C GLU A 66 6.56 18.30 24.47
N PHE A 67 7.37 19.35 24.46
CA PHE A 67 7.27 20.37 23.43
C PHE A 67 7.77 19.78 22.10
N VAL A 68 6.84 19.47 21.21
CA VAL A 68 7.18 19.06 19.85
C VAL A 68 7.64 20.30 19.09
N ALA A 69 8.95 20.52 19.07
CA ALA A 69 9.57 21.58 18.29
C ALA A 69 9.61 21.14 16.82
N PHE A 70 8.70 21.68 16.02
CA PHE A 70 8.82 21.61 14.57
C PHE A 70 9.82 22.68 14.10
N SER A 71 10.62 22.34 13.08
CA SER A 71 11.48 23.30 12.39
C SER A 71 10.66 24.49 11.86
N GLU A 72 11.27 25.65 11.66
CA GLU A 72 10.60 26.83 11.12
C GLU A 72 9.95 26.51 9.75
N GLY A 73 8.62 26.48 9.71
CA GLY A 73 7.83 26.13 8.52
C GLY A 73 7.38 24.67 8.41
N GLU A 74 7.77 23.78 9.34
CA GLU A 74 7.22 22.43 9.43
C GLU A 74 5.96 22.43 10.31
N CYS A 75 4.85 21.92 9.78
CA CYS A 75 3.62 21.71 10.54
C CYS A 75 3.30 20.22 10.58
N LEU A 76 2.81 19.74 11.73
CA LEU A 76 2.26 18.38 11.85
C LEU A 76 1.22 18.09 10.75
N THR A 77 0.43 19.09 10.39
CA THR A 77 -0.57 18.99 9.31
C THR A 77 0.05 18.67 7.97
N ASP A 78 1.24 19.18 7.67
CA ASP A 78 1.89 18.95 6.38
C ASP A 78 2.58 17.59 6.33
N LYS A 79 3.18 17.13 7.45
CA LYS A 79 3.67 15.75 7.56
C LYS A 79 2.55 14.71 7.41
N ILE A 80 1.37 14.98 7.97
CA ILE A 80 0.19 14.12 7.80
C ILE A 80 -0.31 14.15 6.34
N LYS A 81 -0.40 15.33 5.72
CA LYS A 81 -0.78 15.44 4.31
C LYS A 81 0.18 14.67 3.40
N ASP A 82 1.48 14.74 3.65
CA ASP A 82 2.49 14.01 2.90
C ASP A 82 2.37 12.50 3.10
N PHE A 83 2.08 12.05 4.32
CA PHE A 83 1.82 10.65 4.61
C PHE A 83 0.59 10.11 3.85
N LEU A 84 -0.52 10.87 3.89
CA LEU A 84 -1.75 10.53 3.16
C LEU A 84 -1.55 10.58 1.64
N ALA A 85 -0.78 11.54 1.12
CA ALA A 85 -0.46 11.62 -0.30
C ALA A 85 0.37 10.41 -0.76
N LYS A 86 1.19 9.83 0.12
CA LYS A 86 1.96 8.62 -0.15
C LYS A 86 1.14 7.34 -0.03
N GLN A 87 -0.09 7.38 0.50
CA GLN A 87 -1.06 6.29 0.35
C GLN A 87 -1.57 6.28 -1.09
N GLN A 88 -0.74 5.76 -1.99
CA GLN A 88 -1.24 5.43 -3.31
C GLN A 88 -2.30 4.33 -3.15
N PRO A 89 -3.49 4.49 -3.75
CA PRO A 89 -4.43 3.39 -3.83
C PRO A 89 -3.73 2.26 -4.57
N VAL A 90 -3.62 1.10 -3.92
CA VAL A 90 -3.27 -0.12 -4.62
C VAL A 90 -4.39 -0.32 -5.64
N ASN A 91 -4.12 -0.02 -6.90
CA ASN A 91 -5.02 -0.36 -8.00
C ASN A 91 -5.05 -1.89 -8.08
N LEU A 92 -5.92 -2.49 -7.27
CA LEU A 92 -6.34 -3.88 -7.39
C LEU A 92 -7.25 -3.96 -8.62
N ALA A 93 -6.70 -3.66 -9.79
CA ALA A 93 -7.37 -3.79 -11.08
C ALA A 93 -7.63 -5.26 -11.47
N MET A 94 -7.72 -6.15 -10.49
CA MET A 94 -8.20 -7.52 -10.66
C MET A 94 -9.41 -7.87 -9.81
N GLN A 95 -9.88 -7.06 -8.85
CA GLN A 95 -11.07 -7.43 -8.06
C GLN A 95 -11.97 -6.23 -7.74
N THR A 96 -13.10 -6.23 -8.45
CA THR A 96 -14.44 -5.70 -8.10
C THR A 96 -14.61 -4.19 -7.86
N GLU A 97 -15.23 -3.56 -8.87
CA GLU A 97 -16.30 -2.56 -8.75
C GLU A 97 -16.02 -1.24 -8.00
N SER A 98 -15.25 -0.37 -8.66
CA SER A 98 -15.67 1.04 -8.82
C SER A 98 -15.12 1.56 -10.15
N ILE A 99 -15.63 0.98 -11.22
CA ILE A 99 -15.37 1.42 -12.59
C ILE A 99 -16.02 2.80 -12.75
N ASP A 100 -15.22 3.80 -13.10
CA ASP A 100 -15.67 5.01 -13.76
C ASP A 100 -16.60 4.63 -14.92
N LEU A 101 -17.91 4.80 -14.73
CA LEU A 101 -18.99 4.38 -15.63
C LEU A 101 -18.96 5.04 -17.02
N ASN A 102 -18.00 5.92 -17.30
CA ASN A 102 -17.94 6.73 -18.52
C ASN A 102 -16.70 6.56 -19.39
N LEU A 103 -15.70 5.74 -19.02
CA LEU A 103 -14.44 5.69 -19.78
C LEU A 103 -14.37 4.65 -20.93
N TYR A 104 -15.33 3.72 -21.04
CA TYR A 104 -15.32 2.73 -22.12
C TYR A 104 -16.71 2.32 -22.60
N LYS A 105 -17.53 3.28 -23.08
CA LYS A 105 -18.58 2.93 -24.05
C LYS A 105 -17.99 2.94 -25.46
N LYS A 106 -17.14 1.95 -25.77
CA LYS A 106 -17.18 1.43 -27.14
C LYS A 106 -18.50 0.67 -27.23
N PRO A 107 -19.40 0.98 -28.17
CA PRO A 107 -20.62 0.23 -28.30
C PRO A 107 -20.24 -1.24 -28.46
N THR A 108 -20.80 -2.10 -27.61
CA THR A 108 -20.79 -3.53 -27.81
C THR A 108 -21.58 -3.77 -29.10
N VAL A 109 -20.89 -3.79 -30.24
CA VAL A 109 -21.47 -4.20 -31.51
C VAL A 109 -21.63 -5.70 -31.41
N TRP A 110 -22.83 -6.13 -31.06
CA TRP A 110 -23.23 -7.52 -31.23
C TRP A 110 -23.12 -7.84 -32.72
N ARG A 111 -22.31 -8.86 -33.03
CA ARG A 111 -21.98 -9.26 -34.40
C ARG A 111 -23.27 -9.54 -35.16
N GLN A 112 -23.45 -8.90 -36.32
CA GLN A 112 -24.44 -9.36 -37.29
C GLN A 112 -23.87 -10.65 -37.93
N GLU A 113 -24.65 -11.73 -37.92
CA GLU A 113 -24.28 -12.98 -38.56
C GLU A 113 -23.97 -12.71 -40.05
N GLY A 114 -22.73 -12.98 -40.49
CA GLY A 114 -22.30 -12.84 -41.89
C GLY A 114 -21.04 -12.02 -42.15
N GLU A 115 -20.44 -11.35 -41.17
CA GLU A 115 -19.17 -10.65 -41.42
C GLU A 115 -17.95 -11.60 -41.45
N PRO A 116 -17.09 -11.52 -42.49
CA PRO A 116 -15.87 -12.32 -42.56
C PRO A 116 -14.95 -11.95 -41.39
N PHE A 117 -14.36 -12.97 -40.76
CA PHE A 117 -13.43 -12.76 -39.66
C PHE A 117 -12.27 -11.86 -40.10
N THR A 118 -11.92 -10.89 -39.27
CA THR A 118 -10.70 -10.12 -39.49
C THR A 118 -9.48 -11.06 -39.35
N PRO A 119 -8.37 -10.79 -40.06
CA PRO A 119 -7.18 -11.64 -40.02
C PRO A 119 -6.66 -11.94 -38.60
N HIS A 120 -6.81 -10.97 -37.68
CA HIS A 120 -6.41 -11.12 -36.29
C HIS A 120 -7.30 -12.11 -35.51
N GLN A 121 -8.62 -12.07 -35.73
CA GLN A 121 -9.57 -12.96 -35.07
C GLN A 121 -9.43 -14.41 -35.54
N LEU A 122 -9.12 -14.62 -36.82
CA LEU A 122 -8.80 -15.96 -37.33
C LEU A 122 -7.56 -16.52 -36.65
N ASP A 123 -6.49 -15.73 -36.54
CA ASP A 123 -5.25 -16.17 -35.93
C ASP A 123 -5.42 -16.54 -34.45
N GLU A 124 -6.20 -15.77 -33.68
CA GLU A 124 -6.54 -16.14 -32.30
C GLU A 124 -7.33 -17.45 -32.21
N ARG A 125 -8.32 -17.64 -33.09
CA ARG A 125 -9.13 -18.86 -33.12
C ARG A 125 -8.27 -20.08 -33.48
N ILE A 126 -7.34 -19.94 -34.43
CA ILE A 126 -6.40 -21.00 -34.81
C ILE A 126 -5.49 -21.36 -33.64
N LYS A 127 -4.92 -20.37 -32.96
CA LYS A 127 -4.08 -20.61 -31.77
C LYS A 127 -4.85 -21.31 -30.65
N ASN A 128 -6.11 -20.91 -30.41
CA ASN A 128 -6.95 -21.56 -29.41
C ASN A 128 -7.24 -23.01 -29.80
N TYR A 129 -7.59 -23.28 -31.06
CA TYR A 129 -7.83 -24.64 -31.55
C TYR A 129 -6.58 -25.53 -31.47
N MET A 130 -5.41 -25.00 -31.83
CA MET A 130 -4.14 -25.70 -31.67
C MET A 130 -3.86 -26.06 -30.22
N ARG A 131 -4.15 -25.16 -29.26
CA ARG A 131 -3.97 -25.43 -27.82
C ARG A 131 -4.93 -26.49 -27.30
N THR A 132 -6.19 -26.43 -27.72
CA THR A 132 -7.23 -27.36 -27.25
C THR A 132 -7.03 -28.77 -27.78
N TYR A 133 -6.68 -28.90 -29.06
CA TYR A 133 -6.59 -30.20 -29.74
C TYR A 133 -5.16 -30.69 -29.98
N ASN A 134 -4.16 -29.91 -29.55
CA ASN A 134 -2.73 -30.20 -29.70
C ASN A 134 -2.32 -30.55 -31.15
N VAL A 135 -2.85 -29.79 -32.11
CA VAL A 135 -2.65 -29.99 -33.55
C VAL A 135 -1.75 -28.90 -34.15
N ASN A 136 -1.14 -29.21 -35.31
CA ASN A 136 -0.34 -28.26 -36.06
C ASN A 136 -1.19 -27.14 -36.68
N TYR A 137 -0.57 -25.97 -36.91
CA TYR A 137 -1.23 -24.77 -37.45
C TYR A 137 -1.98 -25.03 -38.76
N ARG A 138 -1.37 -25.78 -39.68
CA ARG A 138 -1.98 -26.14 -40.96
C ARG A 138 -3.28 -26.95 -40.78
N THR A 139 -3.31 -27.85 -39.81
CA THR A 139 -4.49 -28.68 -39.52
C THR A 139 -5.59 -27.83 -38.87
N ALA A 140 -5.23 -26.98 -37.90
CA ALA A 140 -6.16 -26.07 -37.23
C ALA A 140 -6.75 -25.02 -38.20
N PHE A 141 -5.93 -24.48 -39.10
CA PHE A 141 -6.36 -23.53 -40.13
C PHE A 141 -7.39 -24.17 -41.06
N ASN A 142 -7.09 -25.37 -41.58
CA ASN A 142 -8.01 -26.07 -42.46
C ASN A 142 -9.34 -26.38 -41.77
N GLU A 143 -9.34 -26.83 -40.51
CA GLU A 143 -10.57 -27.10 -39.77
C GLU A 143 -11.40 -25.84 -39.53
N ILE A 144 -10.77 -24.72 -39.17
CA ILE A 144 -11.48 -23.46 -38.89
C ILE A 144 -12.05 -22.84 -40.16
N ILE A 145 -11.31 -22.94 -41.28
CA ILE A 145 -11.74 -22.40 -42.56
C ILE A 145 -12.79 -23.33 -43.21
N SER A 146 -12.63 -24.65 -43.11
CA SER A 146 -13.62 -25.63 -43.59
C SER A 146 -14.89 -25.69 -42.76
N SER A 147 -14.84 -25.32 -41.46
CA SER A 147 -16.02 -25.16 -40.60
C SER A 147 -16.67 -23.77 -40.71
N GLY A 148 -16.20 -22.93 -41.64
CA GLY A 148 -16.63 -21.55 -41.84
C GLY A 148 -17.53 -21.32 -43.06
N GLU A 149 -18.08 -22.39 -43.66
CA GLU A 149 -19.26 -22.31 -44.55
C GLU A 149 -20.57 -22.30 -43.76
#